data_AF-A0A7Y2E9S9-F1
#
_entry.id   AF-A0A7Y2E9S9-F1
#
_cell.length_a   1.000
_cell.length_b   1.000
_cell.length_c   1.000
_cell.angle_alpha   90.00
_cell.angle_beta   90.00
_cell.angle_gamma   90.00
#
_symmetry.space_group_name_H-M   'P 1'
#
loop_
_entity.id
_entity.type
_entity.pdbx_description
1 polymer ?
#
loop_
_entity_poly.entity_id
_entity_poly.type
_entity_poly.pdbx_seq_one_letter_code
_entity_poly.pdbx_strand_id
1 'polypeptide(L)'
;PEFTFSGHHHMQGILIANGPMFLKGEVEARQSLLDIAPTLLYLAGLPVPSYMEGNVLEAWFDPTYLERNPVTFSGEKARETGGPNELIPVIPYVQ
;
A
#
# COMPACT_ATOMS: atom_id res chain seq x y z
N PRO A 1 31.63 -5.69 23.80
CA PRO A 1 31.46 -5.06 22.46
C PRO A 1 30.01 -4.65 22.25
N GLU A 2 29.74 -3.34 22.23
CA GLU A 2 28.44 -2.80 21.79
C GLU A 2 28.41 -2.86 20.27
N PHE A 3 27.61 -3.76 19.72
CA PHE A 3 27.31 -3.77 18.29
C PHE A 3 26.19 -2.76 18.03
N THR A 4 26.54 -1.51 17.74
CA THR A 4 25.60 -0.50 17.21
C THR A 4 25.36 -0.76 15.73
N PHE A 5 24.51 -1.74 15.43
CA PHE A 5 24.06 -1.99 14.06
C PHE A 5 22.93 -1.02 13.72
N SER A 6 23.23 0.13 13.12
CA SER A 6 22.21 1.01 12.55
C SER A 6 21.63 0.35 11.29
N GLY A 7 20.34 0.01 11.30
CA GLY A 7 19.66 -0.58 10.13
C GLY A 7 18.88 -1.88 10.38
N HIS A 8 18.38 -2.14 11.59
CA HIS A 8 17.38 -3.20 11.78
C HIS A 8 16.04 -2.73 11.23
N HIS A 9 15.52 -3.42 10.21
CA HIS A 9 14.18 -3.20 9.69
C HIS A 9 13.16 -3.53 10.79
N HIS A 10 12.45 -2.53 11.29
CA HIS A 10 11.29 -2.76 12.14
C HIS A 10 10.09 -3.14 11.27
N MET A 11 9.38 -4.19 11.68
CA MET A 11 8.17 -4.65 10.99
C MET A 11 7.00 -3.66 11.16
N GLN A 12 7.07 -2.81 12.18
CA GLN A 12 6.06 -1.80 12.50
C GLN A 12 6.54 -0.42 12.07
N GLY A 13 5.70 0.28 11.31
CA GLY A 13 5.87 1.69 10.98
C GLY A 13 4.86 2.57 11.71
N ILE A 14 4.99 3.88 11.52
CA ILE A 14 4.02 4.88 11.98
C ILE A 14 3.39 5.51 10.75
N LEU A 15 2.06 5.55 10.69
CA LEU A 15 1.30 6.24 9.65
C LEU A 15 0.37 7.25 10.32
N ILE A 16 0.43 8.50 9.87
CA ILE A 16 -0.43 9.59 10.34
C ILE A 16 -1.03 10.25 9.11
N ALA A 17 -2.35 10.38 9.08
CA ALA A 17 -3.07 11.12 8.07
C ALA A 17 -3.72 12.36 8.70
N ASN A 18 -3.63 13.51 8.01
CA ASN A 18 -4.24 14.75 8.46
C ASN A 18 -4.72 15.57 7.27
N GLY A 19 -5.94 16.05 7.36
CA GLY A 19 -6.58 16.84 6.32
C GLY A 19 -8.10 16.76 6.41
N PRO A 20 -8.82 17.62 5.68
CA PRO A 20 -10.28 17.72 5.76
C PRO A 20 -11.02 16.50 5.21
N MET A 21 -10.34 15.65 4.42
CA MET A 21 -10.88 14.44 3.82
C MET A 21 -10.84 13.23 4.75
N PHE A 22 -10.09 13.27 5.85
CA PHE A 22 -9.91 12.14 6.75
C PHE A 22 -10.89 12.21 7.94
N LEU A 23 -11.27 11.04 8.43
CA LEU A 23 -11.96 10.90 9.72
C LEU A 23 -11.04 11.38 10.85
N LYS A 24 -11.66 11.89 11.93
CA LYS A 24 -10.95 12.33 13.13
C LYS A 24 -10.91 11.21 14.16
N GLY A 25 -9.77 11.07 14.84
CA GLY A 25 -9.58 10.09 15.91
C GLY A 25 -8.79 8.87 15.46
N GLU A 26 -8.85 7.81 16.26
CA GLU A 26 -8.22 6.54 15.95
C GLU A 26 -9.10 5.73 14.99
N VAL A 27 -8.48 5.19 13.94
CA VAL A 27 -9.14 4.31 12.99
C VAL A 27 -8.65 2.89 13.23
N GLU A 28 -9.51 2.09 13.86
CA GLU A 28 -9.28 0.64 13.99
C GLU A 28 -9.53 -0.03 12.64
N ALA A 29 -8.46 -0.15 11.84
CA ALA A 29 -8.47 -0.90 10.60
C ALA A 29 -7.17 -1.69 10.47
N ARG A 30 -7.17 -2.76 9.67
CA ARG A 30 -5.92 -3.39 9.24
C ARG A 30 -5.29 -2.46 8.21
N GLN A 31 -4.06 -2.01 8.47
CA GLN A 31 -3.26 -1.29 7.48
C GLN A 31 -1.98 -2.08 7.17
N SER A 32 -1.62 -2.10 5.90
CA SER A 32 -0.37 -2.63 5.39
C SER A 32 0.50 -1.51 4.85
N LEU A 33 1.82 -1.70 4.89
CA LEU A 33 2.76 -0.86 4.15
C LEU A 33 2.38 -0.76 2.65
N LEU A 34 1.83 -1.84 2.10
CA LEU A 34 1.41 -1.91 0.70
C LEU A 34 0.24 -0.98 0.37
N ASP A 35 -0.55 -0.56 1.37
CA ASP A 35 -1.72 0.30 1.18
C ASP A 35 -1.34 1.79 1.01
N ILE A 36 -0.09 2.16 1.32
CA ILE A 36 0.37 3.55 1.25
C ILE A 36 0.38 4.05 -0.19
N ALA A 37 1.01 3.32 -1.10
CA ALA A 37 1.11 3.71 -2.51
C ALA A 37 -0.26 3.91 -3.19
N PRO A 38 -1.21 2.95 -3.14
CA PRO A 38 -2.53 3.15 -3.73
C PRO A 38 -3.30 4.31 -3.07
N THR A 39 -3.17 4.51 -1.76
CA THR A 39 -3.80 5.64 -1.05
C THR A 39 -3.24 6.99 -1.50
N LEU A 40 -1.92 7.09 -1.71
CA LEU A 40 -1.30 8.33 -2.22
C LEU A 40 -1.70 8.65 -3.66
N LEU A 41 -1.80 7.64 -4.52
CA LEU A 41 -2.28 7.83 -5.90
C LEU A 41 -3.73 8.34 -5.92
N TYR A 42 -4.59 7.74 -5.09
CA TYR A 42 -5.96 8.20 -4.91
C TYR A 42 -6.03 9.67 -4.46
N LEU A 43 -5.26 10.05 -3.44
CA LEU A 43 -5.16 11.44 -2.96
C LEU A 43 -4.65 12.40 -4.04
N ALA A 44 -3.79 11.94 -4.94
CA ALA A 44 -3.28 12.70 -6.08
C ALA A 44 -4.28 12.80 -7.25
N GLY A 45 -5.47 12.20 -7.14
CA GLY A 45 -6.47 12.16 -8.20
C GLY A 45 -6.07 11.26 -9.38
N LEU A 46 -5.16 10.31 -9.15
CA LEU A 46 -4.69 9.37 -10.16
C LEU A 46 -5.37 8.00 -10.01
N PRO A 47 -5.57 7.26 -11.11
CA PRO A 47 -6.09 5.92 -11.04
C PRO A 47 -5.09 4.98 -10.36
N VAL A 48 -5.60 4.06 -9.55
CA VAL A 48 -4.81 3.04 -8.85
C VAL A 48 -4.54 1.88 -9.80
N PRO A 49 -3.28 1.50 -10.05
CA PRO A 49 -2.99 0.35 -10.89
C PRO A 49 -3.55 -0.95 -10.30
N SER A 50 -4.29 -1.71 -11.11
CA SER A 50 -5.04 -2.89 -10.66
C SER A 50 -4.15 -4.09 -10.29
N TYR A 51 -2.88 -4.06 -10.66
CA TYR A 51 -1.87 -5.04 -10.26
C TYR A 51 -1.27 -4.78 -8.87
N MET A 52 -1.57 -3.64 -8.22
CA MET A 52 -1.09 -3.39 -6.86
C MET A 52 -1.74 -4.36 -5.87
N GLU A 53 -0.93 -4.94 -5.00
CA GLU A 53 -1.41 -5.86 -3.95
C GLU A 53 -2.12 -5.12 -2.81
N GLY A 54 -1.71 -3.88 -2.52
CA GLY A 54 -2.34 -3.02 -1.51
C GLY A 54 -3.62 -2.36 -2.02
N ASN A 55 -4.42 -1.85 -1.08
CA ASN A 55 -5.68 -1.18 -1.36
C ASN A 55 -5.67 0.27 -0.85
N VAL A 56 -6.57 1.11 -1.37
CA VAL A 56 -6.79 2.43 -0.79
C VAL A 56 -7.32 2.26 0.63
N LEU A 57 -6.79 3.02 1.59
CA LEU A 57 -7.25 3.03 2.98
C LEU A 57 -8.59 3.77 3.12
N GLU A 58 -9.63 3.32 2.42
CA GLU A 58 -10.94 3.98 2.34
C GLU A 58 -11.56 4.25 3.72
N ALA A 59 -11.37 3.33 4.68
CA ALA A 59 -11.85 3.48 6.06
C ALA A 59 -11.28 4.69 6.81
N TRP A 60 -10.22 5.34 6.29
CA TRP A 60 -9.63 6.54 6.89
C TRP A 60 -10.30 7.82 6.40
N PHE A 61 -11.09 7.76 5.33
CA PHE A 61 -11.71 8.91 4.69
C PHE A 61 -13.13 9.16 5.21
N ASP A 62 -13.53 10.43 5.20
CA ASP A 62 -14.93 10.80 5.35
C ASP A 62 -15.76 10.18 4.21
N PRO A 63 -16.88 9.49 4.50
CA PRO A 63 -17.69 8.86 3.48
C PRO A 63 -18.17 9.82 2.38
N THR A 64 -18.48 11.06 2.74
CA THR A 64 -18.91 12.09 1.77
C THR A 64 -17.78 12.52 0.85
N TYR A 65 -16.52 12.40 1.28
CA TYR A 65 -15.36 12.61 0.43
C TYR A 65 -15.21 11.49 -0.59
N LEU A 66 -15.37 10.22 -0.17
CA LEU A 66 -15.31 9.06 -1.07
C LEU A 66 -16.42 9.09 -2.13
N GLU A 67 -17.64 9.49 -1.75
CA GLU A 67 -18.76 9.65 -2.70
C GLU A 67 -18.46 10.66 -3.81
N ARG A 68 -17.79 11.76 -3.47
CA ARG A 68 -17.43 12.83 -4.42
C ARG A 68 -16.19 12.51 -5.23
N ASN A 69 -15.31 11.66 -4.69
CA ASN A 69 -14.04 11.28 -5.29
C ASN A 69 -13.96 9.76 -5.32
N PRO A 70 -14.68 9.09 -6.24
CA PRO A 70 -14.66 7.63 -6.31
C PRO A 70 -13.25 7.14 -6.69
N VAL A 71 -12.81 6.04 -6.06
CA VAL A 71 -11.55 5.38 -6.42
C VAL A 71 -11.67 4.85 -7.85
N THR A 72 -10.67 5.16 -8.68
CA THR A 72 -10.59 4.66 -10.06
C THR A 72 -9.39 3.75 -10.21
N PHE A 73 -9.48 2.79 -11.13
CA PHE A 73 -8.43 1.81 -11.36
C PHE A 73 -7.92 1.86 -12.80
N SER A 74 -6.62 1.61 -12.99
CA SER A 74 -5.99 1.52 -14.31
C SER A 74 -5.43 0.13 -14.59
N GLY A 75 -5.53 -0.30 -15.85
CA GLY A 75 -5.05 -1.60 -16.32
C GLY A 75 -5.99 -2.75 -15.98
N GLU A 76 -5.86 -3.87 -16.70
CA GLU A 76 -6.55 -5.11 -16.35
C GLU A 76 -5.81 -5.80 -15.21
N LYS A 77 -6.54 -6.36 -14.22
CA LYS A 77 -5.93 -7.30 -13.28
C LYS A 77 -5.32 -8.42 -14.11
N ALA A 78 -4.00 -8.61 -14.00
CA ALA A 78 -3.34 -9.75 -14.60
C ALA A 78 -4.14 -11.00 -14.20
N ARG A 79 -4.71 -11.70 -15.19
CA ARG A 79 -5.31 -13.00 -14.93
C ARG A 79 -4.22 -13.84 -14.27
N GLU A 80 -4.50 -14.45 -13.14
CA GLU A 80 -3.63 -15.48 -12.57
C GLU A 80 -3.55 -16.61 -13.60
N THR A 81 -2.61 -16.52 -14.53
CA THR A 81 -2.12 -17.69 -15.23
C THR A 81 -1.36 -18.46 -14.18
N GLY A 82 -2.02 -19.44 -13.56
CA GLY A 82 -1.37 -20.50 -12.80
C GLY A 82 -0.43 -21.27 -13.72
N GLY A 83 0.73 -20.69 -14.00
CA GLY A 83 1.85 -21.35 -14.65
C GLY A 83 2.60 -22.18 -13.60
N PRO A 84 3.04 -23.40 -13.93
CA PRO A 84 3.78 -24.23 -12.99
C PRO A 84 5.08 -23.52 -12.60
N ASN A 85 5.23 -23.23 -11.30
CA ASN A 85 6.44 -22.91 -10.56
C ASN A 85 7.74 -22.94 -11.40
N GLU A 86 7.97 -21.91 -12.22
CA GLU A 86 9.23 -21.77 -12.93
C GLU A 86 10.17 -21.04 -11.99
N LEU A 87 11.05 -21.83 -11.37
CA LEU A 87 12.11 -21.39 -10.49
C LEU A 87 12.82 -20.19 -11.11
N ILE A 88 12.63 -19.00 -10.55
CA ILE A 88 13.47 -17.85 -10.86
C ILE A 88 14.90 -18.30 -10.52
N PRO A 89 15.84 -18.34 -11.49
CA PRO A 89 17.19 -18.74 -11.18
C PRO A 89 17.75 -17.74 -10.16
N VAL A 90 18.09 -18.24 -8.97
CA VAL A 90 18.80 -17.47 -7.95
C VAL A 90 20.13 -17.06 -8.57
N ILE A 91 20.27 -15.79 -8.93
CA ILE A 91 21.56 -15.22 -9.28
C ILE A 91 22.35 -15.20 -7.96
N PRO A 92 23.46 -15.95 -7.84
CA PRO A 92 24.22 -15.98 -6.61
C PRO A 92 24.77 -14.58 -6.34
N TYR A 93 24.53 -14.08 -5.12
CA TYR A 93 25.20 -12.88 -4.63
C TYR A 93 26.71 -13.19 -4.57
N VAL A 94 27.49 -12.51 -5.40
CA VAL A 94 28.95 -12.62 -5.36
C VAL A 94 29.43 -11.86 -4.12
N GLN A 95 30.02 -12.57 -3.18
CA GLN A 95 30.71 -12.01 -2.01
C GLN A 95 32.01 -11.33 -2.41
#